data_AF-A0AAV9L174-F1
#
_entry.id   AF-A0AAV9L174-F1
#
_cell.length_a   1.000
_cell.length_b   1.000
_cell.length_c   1.000
_cell.angle_alpha   90.00
_cell.angle_beta   90.00
_cell.angle_gamma   90.00
#
_symmetry.space_group_name_H-M   'P 1'
#
loop_
_entity.id
_entity.type
_entity.pdbx_description
1 polymer ?
#
loop_
_entity_poly.entity_id
_entity_poly.type
_entity_poly.pdbx_seq_one_letter_code
_entity_poly.pdbx_strand_id
1 'polypeptide(L)'
;MARLATKDGDSVLARIADEKRHENAYTRIIEKLLEVDPNTTMQAIANMMRKRIITMPLHLMYDGQDLNLFEHFFATFQKQGVYTSRHYSEILEFFITRWELEKLEGLMEEARRAQDFVRQLPRNIRRLENRAKILQSRQVKFSWIFNVSLSV
;
A
#
# COMPACT_ATOMS: atom_id res chain seq x y z
N MET A 1 -9.23 -0.62 9.58
CA MET A 1 -9.55 0.10 10.83
C MET A 1 -11.04 0.33 11.01
N ALA A 2 -11.75 1.05 10.14
CA ALA A 2 -13.21 1.26 10.30
C ALA A 2 -14.00 -0.06 10.45
N ARG A 3 -13.69 -1.08 9.64
CA ARG A 3 -14.32 -2.42 9.77
C ARG A 3 -14.03 -3.13 11.11
N LEU A 4 -12.87 -2.89 11.72
CA LEU A 4 -12.52 -3.46 13.04
C LEU A 4 -13.25 -2.68 14.14
N ALA A 5 -13.21 -1.35 14.07
CA ALA A 5 -13.98 -0.48 14.97
C ALA A 5 -15.49 -0.81 14.96
N THR A 6 -16.07 -1.06 13.78
CA THR A 6 -17.47 -1.49 13.68
C THR A 6 -17.73 -2.87 14.29
N LYS A 7 -16.77 -3.81 14.18
CA LYS A 7 -16.87 -5.13 14.84
C LYS A 7 -16.79 -5.01 16.36
N ASP A 8 -15.98 -4.07 16.85
CA ASP A 8 -15.80 -3.80 18.28
C ASP A 8 -16.88 -2.86 18.84
N GLY A 9 -17.86 -2.44 18.02
CA GLY A 9 -19.02 -1.64 18.43
C GLY A 9 -18.81 -0.13 18.46
N ASP A 10 -17.64 0.37 18.06
CA ASP A 10 -17.35 1.80 18.05
C ASP A 10 -17.71 2.46 16.70
N SER A 11 -18.94 2.94 16.63
CA SER A 11 -19.50 3.62 15.46
C SER A 11 -18.91 5.02 15.22
N VAL A 12 -18.35 5.66 16.25
CA VAL A 12 -17.78 7.01 16.15
C VAL A 12 -16.44 6.92 15.45
N LEU A 13 -15.59 5.97 15.84
CA LEU A 13 -14.28 5.76 15.23
C LEU A 13 -14.38 5.33 13.75
N ALA A 14 -15.46 4.62 13.38
CA ALA A 14 -15.71 4.26 11.99
C ALA A 14 -16.06 5.47 11.09
N ARG A 15 -16.58 6.56 11.67
CA ARG A 15 -17.13 7.71 10.93
C ARG A 15 -16.10 8.81 10.60
N ILE A 16 -14.90 8.75 11.18
CA ILE A 16 -13.85 9.79 11.05
C ILE A 16 -13.03 9.64 9.75
N ALA A 17 -13.26 8.60 8.95
CA ALA A 17 -12.47 8.33 7.74
C ALA A 17 -12.95 9.12 6.50
N ASP A 18 -12.25 10.22 6.16
CA ASP A 18 -12.45 10.98 4.91
C ASP A 18 -11.61 10.44 3.72
N GLU A 19 -10.87 9.35 3.95
CA GLU A 19 -9.87 8.86 3.00
C GLU A 19 -10.45 8.50 1.62
N LYS A 20 -11.71 8.03 1.58
CA LYS A 20 -12.39 7.70 0.33
C LYS A 20 -12.62 8.92 -0.56
N ARG A 21 -12.78 10.12 0.00
CA ARG A 21 -12.94 11.34 -0.81
C ARG A 21 -11.60 11.77 -1.41
N HIS A 22 -10.52 11.67 -0.64
CA HIS A 22 -9.17 11.95 -1.12
C HIS A 22 -8.75 10.96 -2.23
N GLU A 23 -8.97 9.67 -2.02
CA GLU A 23 -8.73 8.64 -3.04
C GLU A 23 -9.42 8.98 -4.36
N ASN A 24 -10.72 9.32 -4.31
CA ASN A 24 -11.49 9.67 -5.51
C ASN A 24 -10.94 10.91 -6.22
N ALA A 25 -10.53 11.94 -5.49
CA ALA A 25 -9.97 13.15 -6.06
C ALA A 25 -8.65 12.87 -6.81
N TYR A 26 -7.70 12.18 -6.15
CA TYR A 26 -6.42 11.83 -6.77
C TYR A 26 -6.58 10.87 -7.95
N THR A 27 -7.50 9.91 -7.85
CA THR A 27 -7.80 8.98 -8.94
C THR A 27 -8.20 9.71 -10.22
N ARG A 28 -9.06 10.73 -10.11
CA ARG A 28 -9.52 11.53 -11.25
C ARG A 28 -8.42 12.39 -11.86
N ILE A 29 -7.49 12.89 -11.04
CA ILE A 29 -6.34 13.65 -11.54
C ILE A 29 -5.47 12.77 -12.43
N ILE A 30 -5.12 11.56 -11.96
CA ILE A 30 -4.32 10.62 -12.76
C ILE A 30 -5.08 10.15 -14.00
N GLU A 31 -6.38 9.89 -13.89
CA GLU A 31 -7.25 9.55 -15.04
C GLU A 31 -7.16 10.64 -16.11
N LYS A 32 -7.22 11.93 -15.73
CA LYS A 32 -7.09 13.02 -16.69
C LYS A 32 -5.68 13.14 -17.28
N LEU A 33 -4.63 12.87 -16.50
CA LEU A 33 -3.25 12.87 -16.99
C LEU A 33 -3.01 11.75 -18.01
N LEU A 34 -3.62 10.58 -17.84
CA LEU A 34 -3.54 9.48 -18.81
C LEU A 34 -4.23 9.83 -20.13
N GLU A 35 -5.31 10.61 -20.11
CA GLU A 35 -5.96 11.09 -21.34
C GLU A 35 -5.10 12.10 -22.10
N VAL A 36 -4.40 12.99 -21.38
CA VAL A 36 -3.63 14.08 -21.98
C VAL A 36 -2.23 13.63 -22.43
N ASP A 37 -1.55 12.86 -21.58
CA ASP A 37 -0.22 12.32 -21.87
C ASP A 37 -0.08 10.90 -21.27
N PRO A 38 -0.53 9.87 -22.01
CA PRO A 38 -0.46 8.49 -21.55
C PRO A 38 0.97 7.99 -21.42
N ASN A 39 1.91 8.49 -22.24
CA ASN A 39 3.28 8.02 -22.27
C ASN A 39 4.04 8.43 -21.00
N THR A 40 4.05 9.73 -20.70
CA THR A 40 4.76 10.25 -19.52
C THR A 40 4.11 9.75 -18.24
N THR A 41 2.78 9.71 -18.20
CA THR A 41 2.05 9.27 -17.01
C THR A 41 2.31 7.79 -16.72
N MET A 42 2.32 6.92 -17.74
CA MET A 42 2.66 5.50 -17.56
C MET A 42 4.09 5.31 -17.04
N GLN A 43 5.04 6.06 -17.59
CA GLN A 43 6.43 6.01 -17.13
C GLN A 43 6.57 6.49 -15.68
N ALA A 44 5.85 7.55 -15.30
CA ALA A 44 5.84 8.07 -13.93
C ALA A 44 5.26 7.04 -12.94
N ILE A 45 4.15 6.38 -13.30
CA ILE A 45 3.56 5.30 -12.49
C ILE A 45 4.59 4.18 -12.30
N ALA A 46 5.21 3.70 -13.37
CA ALA A 46 6.23 2.65 -13.26
C ALA A 46 7.45 3.09 -12.44
N ASN A 47 7.89 4.34 -12.56
CA ASN A 47 9.01 4.89 -11.79
C ASN A 47 8.69 4.91 -10.29
N MET A 48 7.49 5.36 -9.90
CA MET A 48 7.03 5.35 -8.50
C MET A 48 7.02 3.92 -7.93
N MET A 49 6.58 2.94 -8.71
CA MET A 49 6.57 1.53 -8.33
C MET A 49 7.99 0.94 -8.21
N ARG A 50 8.91 1.29 -9.13
CA ARG A 50 10.31 0.80 -9.10
C ARG A 50 11.09 1.35 -7.92
N LYS A 51 10.96 2.65 -7.64
CA LYS A 51 11.60 3.28 -6.49
C LYS A 51 11.00 2.85 -5.15
N ARG A 52 9.95 2.02 -5.18
CA ARG A 52 9.17 1.62 -4.01
C ARG A 52 8.74 2.84 -3.19
N ILE A 53 8.49 4.01 -3.81
CA ILE A 53 8.14 5.26 -3.10
C ILE A 53 6.81 5.15 -2.37
N ILE A 54 6.01 4.12 -2.65
CA ILE A 54 5.00 3.60 -1.72
C ILE A 54 5.70 2.91 -0.52
N THR A 55 6.82 3.47 -0.08
CA THR A 55 7.40 3.23 1.22
C THR A 55 6.43 3.93 2.16
N MET A 56 5.96 3.22 3.17
CA MET A 56 5.01 3.79 4.12
C MET A 56 5.53 5.16 4.59
N PRO A 57 4.71 6.22 4.60
CA PRO A 57 5.15 7.56 5.00
C PRO A 57 5.85 7.58 6.36
N LEU A 58 5.48 6.62 7.22
CA LEU A 58 6.02 6.40 8.57
C LEU A 58 7.23 5.46 8.63
N HIS A 59 7.92 5.17 7.53
CA HIS A 59 9.06 4.24 7.55
C HIS A 59 10.27 4.71 8.38
N LEU A 60 10.35 6.01 8.68
CA LEU A 60 11.36 6.62 9.56
C LEU A 60 10.83 6.88 10.99
N MET A 61 9.76 6.19 11.38
CA MET A 61 9.15 6.39 12.70
C MET A 61 10.10 5.95 13.82
N TYR A 62 10.27 6.83 14.80
CA TYR A 62 11.16 6.66 15.93
C TYR A 62 10.56 7.27 17.19
N ASP A 63 10.65 6.58 18.32
CA ASP A 63 10.09 7.00 19.61
C ASP A 63 11.15 7.41 20.64
N GLY A 64 12.43 7.48 20.24
CA GLY A 64 13.54 7.77 21.16
C GLY A 64 14.16 6.53 21.82
N GLN A 65 13.60 5.34 21.62
CA GLN A 65 14.10 4.10 22.24
C GLN A 65 14.34 2.98 21.23
N ASP A 66 13.42 2.78 20.30
CA ASP A 66 13.48 1.68 19.34
C ASP A 66 13.80 2.17 17.92
N LEU A 67 14.99 1.80 17.43
CA LEU A 67 15.45 2.14 16.08
C LEU A 67 14.66 1.44 14.97
N ASN A 68 14.02 0.30 15.28
CA ASN A 68 13.28 -0.53 14.32
C ASN A 68 11.76 -0.46 14.56
N LEU A 69 11.29 0.62 15.20
CA LEU A 69 9.90 0.79 15.61
C LEU A 69 8.91 0.62 14.47
N PHE A 70 9.25 1.10 13.26
CA PHE A 70 8.40 0.91 12.08
C PHE A 70 8.23 -0.57 11.72
N GLU A 71 9.30 -1.38 11.76
CA GLU A 71 9.21 -2.81 11.44
C GLU A 71 8.34 -3.54 12.46
N HIS A 72 8.52 -3.24 13.74
CA HIS A 72 7.72 -3.85 14.81
C HIS A 72 6.24 -3.45 14.71
N PHE A 73 5.96 -2.18 14.46
CA PHE A 73 4.61 -1.68 14.22
C PHE A 73 3.97 -2.35 13.01
N PHE A 74 4.69 -2.38 11.88
CA PHE A 74 4.19 -2.95 10.63
C PHE A 74 3.87 -4.44 10.77
N ALA A 75 4.74 -5.21 11.41
CA ALA A 75 4.52 -6.64 11.61
C ALA A 75 3.34 -6.92 12.55
N THR A 76 3.10 -6.07 13.56
CA THR A 76 1.87 -6.13 14.38
C THR A 76 0.61 -5.90 13.53
N PHE A 77 0.65 -4.91 12.63
CA PHE A 77 -0.47 -4.59 11.72
C PHE A 77 -0.72 -5.70 10.70
N GLN A 78 0.35 -6.30 10.17
CA GLN A 78 0.27 -7.40 9.22
C GLN A 78 -0.34 -8.63 9.88
N LYS A 79 0.05 -8.94 11.13
CA LYS A 79 -0.51 -10.04 11.92
C LYS A 79 -1.98 -9.85 12.24
N GLN A 80 -2.39 -8.63 12.58
CA GLN A 80 -3.79 -8.27 12.81
C GLN A 80 -4.62 -8.16 11.51
N GLY A 81 -3.99 -8.33 10.35
CA GLY A 81 -4.65 -8.23 9.06
C GLY A 81 -5.17 -6.83 8.73
N VAL A 82 -4.62 -5.78 9.35
CA VAL A 82 -5.03 -4.38 9.12
C VAL A 82 -4.52 -3.90 7.76
N TYR A 83 -3.25 -4.18 7.48
CA TYR A 83 -2.59 -3.87 6.21
C TYR A 83 -1.56 -4.96 5.90
N THR A 84 -1.77 -5.67 4.80
CA THR A 84 -0.95 -6.82 4.41
C THR A 84 -0.43 -6.63 2.99
N SER A 85 0.61 -7.39 2.62
CA SER A 85 1.10 -7.40 1.24
C SER A 85 0.00 -7.80 0.24
N ARG A 86 -0.96 -8.63 0.67
CA ARG A 86 -2.17 -8.91 -0.10
C ARG A 86 -3.01 -7.66 -0.35
N HIS A 87 -3.34 -6.87 0.67
CA HIS A 87 -4.08 -5.62 0.49
C HIS A 87 -3.34 -4.66 -0.44
N TYR A 88 -2.01 -4.60 -0.35
CA TYR A 88 -1.20 -3.82 -1.29
C TYR A 88 -1.36 -4.31 -2.74
N SER A 89 -1.35 -5.63 -2.98
CA SER A 89 -1.60 -6.19 -4.32
C SER A 89 -3.01 -5.88 -4.84
N GLU A 90 -4.02 -5.90 -3.97
CA GLU A 90 -5.42 -5.62 -4.33
C GLU A 90 -5.62 -4.14 -4.68
N ILE A 91 -4.96 -3.22 -3.94
CA ILE A 91 -4.97 -1.78 -4.26
C ILE A 91 -4.34 -1.52 -5.64
N LEU A 92 -3.22 -2.19 -5.94
CA LEU A 92 -2.58 -2.06 -7.25
C LEU A 92 -3.47 -2.59 -8.38
N GLU A 93 -4.09 -3.77 -8.20
CA GLU A 93 -5.04 -4.31 -9.17
C GLU A 93 -6.23 -3.36 -9.39
N PHE A 94 -6.77 -2.79 -8.32
CA PHE A 94 -7.84 -1.80 -8.42
C PHE A 94 -7.45 -0.62 -9.29
N PHE A 95 -6.28 -0.01 -9.09
CA PHE A 95 -5.84 1.14 -9.89
C PHE A 95 -5.51 0.77 -11.34
N ILE A 96 -4.91 -0.40 -11.58
CA ILE A 96 -4.66 -0.91 -12.93
C ILE A 96 -5.97 -1.04 -13.72
N THR A 97 -7.01 -1.59 -13.08
CA THR A 97 -8.33 -1.72 -13.70
C THR A 97 -9.04 -0.37 -13.82
N ARG A 98 -9.01 0.46 -12.76
CA ARG A 98 -9.71 1.75 -12.70
C ARG A 98 -9.24 2.73 -13.76
N TRP A 99 -7.94 2.74 -14.05
CA TRP A 99 -7.33 3.57 -15.10
C TRP A 99 -7.22 2.88 -16.45
N GLU A 100 -7.78 1.67 -16.58
CA GLU A 100 -7.74 0.85 -17.79
C GLU A 100 -6.34 0.73 -18.40
N LEU A 101 -5.31 0.61 -17.55
CA LEU A 101 -3.92 0.68 -17.97
C LEU A 101 -3.57 -0.38 -19.01
N GLU A 102 -4.30 -1.51 -19.07
CA GLU A 102 -4.11 -2.57 -20.05
C GLU A 102 -4.63 -2.23 -21.46
N LYS A 103 -5.57 -1.29 -21.57
CA LYS A 103 -6.21 -0.90 -22.84
C LYS A 103 -5.55 0.32 -23.48
N LEU A 104 -4.50 0.86 -22.88
CA LEU A 104 -3.78 2.01 -23.44
C LEU A 104 -3.02 1.60 -24.69
N GLU A 105 -3.42 2.17 -25.82
CA GLU A 105 -2.82 1.99 -27.13
C GLU A 105 -2.00 3.22 -27.55
N GLY A 106 -1.18 3.11 -28.61
CA GLY A 106 -0.37 4.23 -29.09
C GLY A 106 0.81 4.61 -28.19
N LEU A 107 1.16 3.76 -27.22
CA LEU A 107 2.30 3.98 -26.32
C LEU A 107 3.64 3.80 -27.05
N MET A 108 4.58 4.70 -26.73
CA MET A 108 6.01 4.57 -27.06
C MET A 108 6.61 3.34 -26.39
N GLU A 109 7.77 2.89 -26.88
CA GLU A 109 8.38 1.64 -26.41
C GLU A 109 8.68 1.65 -24.90
N GLU A 110 9.20 2.76 -24.37
CA GLU A 110 9.49 2.92 -22.94
C GLU A 110 8.22 2.87 -22.09
N ALA A 111 7.14 3.48 -22.56
CA ALA A 111 5.85 3.48 -21.89
C ALA A 111 5.19 2.09 -21.94
N ARG A 112 5.36 1.34 -23.03
CA ARG A 112 4.90 -0.05 -23.13
C ARG A 112 5.66 -0.97 -22.17
N ARG A 113 6.99 -0.83 -22.06
CA ARG A 113 7.78 -1.55 -21.05
C ARG A 113 7.36 -1.19 -19.62
N ALA A 114 6.99 0.07 -19.39
CA ALA A 114 6.46 0.54 -18.11
C ALA A 114 5.09 -0.10 -17.80
N GLN A 115 4.19 -0.15 -18.77
CA GLN A 115 2.88 -0.81 -18.69
C GLN A 115 3.03 -2.31 -18.37
N ASP A 116 3.89 -3.03 -19.08
CA ASP A 116 4.16 -4.45 -18.84
C ASP A 116 4.71 -4.71 -17.43
N PHE A 117 5.63 -3.85 -16.97
CA PHE A 117 6.16 -3.92 -15.62
C PHE A 117 5.06 -3.75 -14.57
N VAL A 118 4.24 -2.70 -14.69
CA VAL A 118 3.16 -2.40 -13.73
C VAL A 118 2.13 -3.53 -13.71
N ARG A 119 1.77 -4.09 -14.87
CA ARG A 119 0.84 -5.22 -14.99
C ARG A 119 1.29 -6.47 -14.24
N GLN A 120 2.59 -6.74 -14.21
CA GLN A 120 3.13 -7.94 -13.58
C GLN A 120 3.31 -7.79 -12.05
N LEU A 121 3.33 -6.56 -11.53
CA LEU A 121 3.60 -6.27 -10.12
C LEU A 121 2.66 -6.99 -9.14
N PRO A 122 1.32 -6.95 -9.29
CA PRO A 122 0.44 -7.58 -8.30
C PRO A 122 0.70 -9.08 -8.16
N ARG A 123 0.91 -9.77 -9.28
CA ARG A 123 1.24 -11.20 -9.30
C ARG A 123 2.58 -11.48 -8.63
N ASN A 124 3.58 -10.63 -8.87
CA ASN A 124 4.91 -10.77 -8.27
C ASN A 124 4.87 -10.55 -6.75
N ILE A 125 4.11 -9.55 -6.29
CA ILE A 125 3.92 -9.26 -4.86
C ILE A 125 3.24 -10.44 -4.15
N ARG A 126 2.17 -11.00 -4.72
CA ARG A 126 1.49 -12.18 -4.17
C ARG A 126 2.42 -13.39 -4.05
N ARG A 127 3.29 -13.60 -5.03
CA ARG A 127 4.30 -14.68 -4.99
C ARG A 127 5.34 -14.48 -3.89
N LEU A 128 5.80 -13.24 -3.69
CA LEU A 128 6.75 -12.90 -2.63
C LEU A 128 6.13 -13.06 -1.24
N GLU A 129 4.88 -12.64 -1.05
CA GLU A 129 4.15 -12.79 0.20
C GLU A 129 3.99 -14.27 0.60
N ASN A 130 3.64 -15.14 -0.34
CA ASN A 130 3.50 -16.58 -0.06
C ASN A 130 4.80 -17.23 0.41
N ARG A 131 5.97 -16.65 0.09
CA ARG A 131 7.29 -17.12 0.56
C ARG A 131 7.68 -16.56 1.93
N ALA A 132 7.17 -15.39 2.30
CA ALA A 132 7.53 -14.68 3.52
C ALA A 132 6.79 -15.16 4.79
N LYS A 133 5.85 -16.12 4.68
CA LYS A 133 5.01 -16.63 5.79
C LYS A 133 5.75 -17.45 6.87
N ILE A 134 7.07 -17.36 6.95
CA ILE A 134 7.90 -18.05 7.96
C ILE A 134 8.69 -17.00 8.73
N LEU A 135 8.03 -16.26 9.62
CA LEU A 135 8.70 -15.44 10.63
C LEU A 135 8.18 -15.85 12.00
N GLN A 136 9.12 -16.20 12.88
CA GLN A 136 8.83 -16.59 14.26
C GLN A 136 8.27 -15.37 15.01
N SER A 137 7.20 -15.58 15.77
CA SER A 137 6.60 -14.51 16.57
C SER A 137 7.56 -14.06 17.68
N ARG A 138 7.84 -12.76 17.76
CA ARG A 138 8.66 -12.17 18.83
C ARG A 138 7.78 -11.29 19.72
N GLN A 139 8.10 -11.20 21.01
CA GLN A 139 7.50 -10.17 21.86
C GLN A 139 8.33 -8.88 21.80
N VAL A 140 7.65 -7.78 21.50
CA VAL A 140 8.24 -6.43 21.46
C VAL A 140 7.42 -5.51 22.37
N LYS A 141 8.11 -4.66 23.14
CA LYS A 141 7.47 -3.66 24.00
C LYS A 141 7.26 -2.37 23.21
N PHE A 142 6.08 -1.80 23.31
CA PHE A 142 5.74 -0.53 22.66
C PHE A 142 5.60 0.59 23.69
N SER A 143 6.35 1.68 23.52
CA SER A 143 6.31 2.85 24.39
C SER A 143 4.92 3.52 24.42
N TRP A 144 4.20 3.51 23.29
CA TRP A 144 2.88 4.13 23.13
C TRP A 144 1.78 3.53 24.00
N ILE A 145 1.98 2.29 24.46
CA ILE A 145 1.05 1.58 25.35
C ILE A 145 1.75 1.25 26.67
N PHE A 146 2.57 2.16 27.18
CA PHE A 146 3.24 2.04 28.48
C PHE A 146 4.15 0.81 28.60
N ASN A 147 4.89 0.50 27.53
CA ASN A 147 5.84 -0.63 27.46
C ASN A 147 5.20 -2.02 27.62
N VAL A 148 3.91 -2.14 27.28
CA VAL A 148 3.25 -3.44 27.16
C VAL A 148 3.85 -4.23 26.00
N SER A 149 4.10 -5.52 26.25
CA SER A 149 4.63 -6.45 25.24
C SER A 149 3.52 -6.93 24.31
N LEU A 150 3.67 -6.70 23.01
CA LEU A 150 2.82 -7.28 21.97
C LEU A 150 3.60 -8.32 21.18
N SER A 151 2.87 -9.32 20.68
CA SER A 151 3.44 -10.32 19.79
C SER A 151 3.42 -9.80 18.36
N VAL A 152 4.62 -9.59 17.84
CA VAL A 152 4.93 -9.18 16.49
C VAL A 152 5.22 -10.41 15.64
#